data_AF-A0A923IMD7-F1
#
_entry.id   AF-A0A923IMD7-F1
#
_cell.length_a   1.000
_cell.length_b   1.000
_cell.length_c   1.000
_cell.angle_alpha   90.00
_cell.angle_beta   90.00
_cell.angle_gamma   90.00
#
_symmetry.space_group_name_H-M   'P 1'
#
loop_
_entity.id
_entity.type
_entity.pdbx_description
1 polymer ?
#
loop_
_entity_poly.entity_id
_entity_poly.type
_entity_poly.pdbx_seq_one_letter_code
_entity_poly.pdbx_strand_id
1 'polypeptide(L)'
;MAKKEDIEVLKAYLQEALDFHKLFYDLSPEDLSPYSQEIDSTETVARIADKYGFDGALFRNLTSDRNLFSSEAFDWLEKVINTIPKITATIENHTDRAIIPEEAELLTVPQVAILLGWGESVVRQRDREGLLPMPIRTGGTIQWSRNELKSWIDAKCPPRQKWELSKIGKGN
;
A
#
# COMPACT_ATOMS: atom_id res chain seq x y z
N MET A 1 12.97 -0.55 -2.47
CA MET A 1 12.45 0.65 -3.15
C MET A 1 11.89 0.13 -4.47
N ALA A 2 10.57 -0.06 -4.51
CA ALA A 2 9.76 -0.55 -5.64
C ALA A 2 8.31 -0.21 -5.27
N LYS A 3 7.85 0.98 -5.64
CA LYS A 3 6.51 1.51 -5.33
C LYS A 3 5.90 2.24 -6.53
N LYS A 4 6.69 3.12 -7.17
CA LYS A 4 6.28 3.80 -8.40
C LYS A 4 6.34 2.86 -9.61
N GLU A 5 7.43 2.09 -9.73
CA GLU A 5 7.60 1.09 -10.79
C GLU A 5 6.50 0.02 -10.75
N ASP A 6 6.16 -0.50 -9.57
CA ASP A 6 5.06 -1.47 -9.39
C ASP A 6 3.71 -0.92 -9.89
N ILE A 7 3.42 0.37 -9.62
CA ILE A 7 2.18 1.02 -10.09
C ILE A 7 2.18 1.16 -11.61
N GLU A 8 3.30 1.55 -12.22
CA GLU A 8 3.40 1.68 -13.68
C GLU A 8 3.24 0.33 -14.39
N VAL A 9 3.82 -0.74 -13.85
CA VAL A 9 3.62 -2.11 -14.35
C VAL A 9 2.15 -2.51 -14.28
N LEU A 10 1.47 -2.26 -13.16
CA LEU A 10 0.05 -2.56 -13.00
C LEU A 10 -0.83 -1.77 -13.97
N LYS A 11 -0.52 -0.49 -14.21
CA LYS A 11 -1.25 0.35 -15.16
C LYS A 11 -1.09 -0.14 -16.60
N ALA A 12 0.13 -0.47 -17.01
CA ALA A 12 0.39 -1.02 -18.34
C ALA A 12 -0.39 -2.32 -18.56
N TYR A 13 -0.33 -3.24 -17.58
CA TYR A 13 -1.06 -4.50 -17.64
C TYR A 13 -2.59 -4.31 -17.63
N LEU A 14 -3.12 -3.35 -16.86
CA LEU A 14 -4.54 -3.01 -16.89
C LEU A 14 -4.97 -2.47 -18.26
N GLN A 15 -4.14 -1.64 -18.89
CA GLN A 15 -4.43 -1.09 -20.21
C GLN A 15 -4.46 -2.21 -21.26
N GLU A 16 -3.51 -3.14 -21.23
CA GLU A 16 -3.51 -4.34 -22.08
C GLU A 16 -4.77 -5.19 -21.86
N ALA A 17 -5.16 -5.43 -20.61
CA ALA A 17 -6.38 -6.17 -20.29
C ALA A 17 -7.66 -5.45 -20.79
N LEU A 18 -7.72 -4.13 -20.68
CA LEU A 18 -8.84 -3.32 -21.17
C LEU A 18 -8.91 -3.32 -22.70
N ASP A 19 -7.78 -3.23 -23.38
CA ASP A 19 -7.74 -3.26 -24.84
C ASP A 19 -8.10 -4.66 -25.36
N PHE A 20 -7.65 -5.73 -24.69
CA PHE A 20 -8.09 -7.09 -24.96
C PHE A 20 -9.59 -7.28 -24.72
N HIS A 21 -10.12 -6.69 -23.64
CA HIS A 21 -11.56 -6.72 -23.35
C HIS A 21 -12.38 -5.99 -24.43
N LYS A 22 -11.94 -4.82 -24.92
CA LYS A 22 -12.62 -4.11 -26.02
C LYS A 22 -12.58 -4.91 -27.31
N LEU A 23 -11.43 -5.49 -27.63
CA LEU A 23 -11.22 -6.34 -28.81
C LEU A 23 -12.25 -7.46 -28.88
N PHE A 24 -12.61 -8.04 -27.72
CA PHE A 24 -13.62 -9.07 -27.58
C PHE A 24 -15.03 -8.64 -27.99
N TYR A 25 -15.38 -7.36 -27.80
CA TYR A 25 -16.70 -6.83 -28.16
C TYR A 25 -16.76 -6.30 -29.59
N ASP A 26 -15.64 -5.80 -30.11
CA ASP A 26 -15.58 -5.10 -31.40
C ASP A 26 -15.26 -6.02 -32.60
N LEU A 27 -14.67 -7.21 -32.37
CA LEU A 27 -14.27 -8.11 -33.44
C LEU A 27 -15.07 -9.42 -33.49
N SER A 28 -15.41 -9.85 -34.71
CA SER A 28 -15.90 -11.20 -34.98
C SER A 28 -14.77 -12.20 -34.70
N PRO A 29 -15.06 -13.42 -34.20
CA PRO A 29 -14.03 -14.45 -33.97
C PRO A 29 -13.13 -14.76 -35.18
N GLU A 30 -13.59 -14.41 -36.39
CA GLU A 30 -12.90 -14.62 -37.67
C GLU A 30 -11.86 -13.53 -37.99
N ASP A 31 -11.99 -12.34 -37.41
CA ASP A 31 -11.13 -11.18 -37.69
C ASP A 31 -9.86 -11.14 -36.81
N LEU A 32 -9.77 -12.07 -35.86
CA LEU A 32 -8.71 -12.13 -34.88
C LEU A 32 -7.56 -13.03 -35.34
N SER A 33 -6.51 -12.42 -35.86
CA SER A 33 -5.19 -13.07 -35.98
C SER A 33 -4.78 -13.59 -34.60
N PRO A 34 -4.16 -14.80 -34.49
CA PRO A 34 -3.66 -15.31 -33.22
C PRO A 34 -2.66 -14.31 -32.65
N TYR A 35 -3.11 -13.55 -31.66
CA TYR A 35 -2.30 -12.55 -30.97
C TYR A 35 -1.34 -13.31 -30.05
N SER A 36 -0.16 -13.63 -30.57
CA SER A 36 0.85 -14.46 -29.91
C SER A 36 1.85 -13.63 -29.10
N GLN A 37 1.42 -12.52 -28.50
CA GLN A 37 2.26 -11.87 -27.50
C GLN A 37 1.99 -12.54 -26.15
N GLU A 38 2.91 -13.43 -25.75
CA GLU A 38 3.04 -13.81 -24.35
C GLU A 38 3.05 -12.51 -23.53
N ILE A 39 2.10 -12.37 -22.62
CA ILE A 39 2.08 -11.25 -21.70
C ILE A 39 3.20 -11.51 -20.68
N ASP A 40 4.42 -11.13 -21.05
CA ASP A 40 5.69 -11.26 -20.29
C ASP A 40 5.58 -10.62 -18.89
N SER A 41 4.60 -9.74 -18.69
CA SER A 41 4.30 -9.08 -17.43
C SER A 41 3.47 -9.90 -16.43
N THR A 42 2.87 -11.04 -16.82
CA THR A 42 1.97 -11.84 -15.95
C THR A 42 2.59 -12.28 -14.62
N GLU A 43 3.80 -12.86 -14.65
CA GLU A 43 4.50 -13.30 -13.42
C GLU A 43 4.90 -12.10 -12.55
N THR A 44 5.28 -10.98 -13.17
CA THR A 44 5.61 -9.76 -12.45
C THR A 44 4.38 -9.20 -11.72
N VAL A 45 3.24 -9.14 -12.40
CA VAL A 45 1.97 -8.67 -11.83
C VAL A 45 1.49 -9.62 -10.73
N ALA A 46 1.58 -10.93 -10.92
CA ALA A 46 1.25 -11.94 -9.92
C ALA A 46 2.04 -11.73 -8.63
N ARG A 47 3.36 -11.53 -8.76
CA ARG A 47 4.23 -11.27 -7.61
C ARG A 47 3.90 -9.95 -6.90
N ILE A 48 3.52 -8.91 -7.65
CA ILE A 48 3.06 -7.64 -7.08
C ILE A 48 1.76 -7.87 -6.30
N ALA A 49 0.79 -8.59 -6.87
CA ALA A 49 -0.47 -8.91 -6.20
C ALA A 49 -0.24 -9.65 -4.86
N ASP A 50 0.56 -10.72 -4.87
CA ASP A 50 0.90 -11.49 -3.67
C ASP A 50 1.56 -10.61 -2.61
N LYS A 51 2.52 -9.76 -3.02
CA LYS A 51 3.23 -8.82 -2.15
C LYS A 51 2.28 -7.85 -1.43
N TYR A 52 1.15 -7.49 -2.03
CA TYR A 52 0.17 -6.56 -1.46
C TYR A 52 -1.08 -7.25 -0.91
N GLY A 53 -1.05 -8.59 -0.76
CA GLY A 53 -2.12 -9.36 -0.12
C GLY A 53 -3.30 -9.69 -1.02
N PHE A 54 -3.11 -9.63 -2.33
CA PHE A 54 -4.08 -10.05 -3.35
C PHE A 54 -3.69 -11.43 -3.90
N ASP A 55 -4.66 -12.12 -4.51
CA ASP A 55 -4.43 -13.44 -5.08
C ASP A 55 -3.61 -13.35 -6.38
N GLY A 56 -2.31 -13.63 -6.32
CA GLY A 56 -1.44 -13.67 -7.49
C GLY A 56 -1.77 -14.78 -8.48
N ALA A 57 -2.46 -15.85 -8.06
CA ALA A 57 -2.88 -16.92 -8.97
C ALA A 57 -3.87 -16.43 -10.03
N LEU A 58 -4.61 -15.35 -9.74
CA LEU A 58 -5.45 -14.67 -10.71
C LEU A 58 -4.65 -14.29 -11.96
N PHE A 59 -3.38 -13.89 -11.85
CA PHE A 59 -2.60 -13.38 -12.98
C PHE A 59 -1.75 -14.45 -13.68
N ARG A 60 -1.42 -15.56 -12.98
CA ARG A 60 -0.60 -16.66 -13.52
C ARG A 60 -1.37 -17.61 -14.45
N ASN A 61 -2.68 -17.74 -14.25
CA ASN A 61 -3.51 -18.78 -14.88
C ASN A 61 -3.91 -18.51 -16.36
N LEU A 62 -3.33 -17.49 -17.00
CA LEU A 62 -3.68 -17.09 -18.36
C LEU A 62 -2.92 -17.88 -19.44
N THR A 63 -1.71 -18.33 -19.16
CA THR A 63 -0.68 -18.51 -20.20
C THR A 63 -0.52 -19.91 -20.78
N SER A 64 -1.44 -20.86 -20.62
CA SER A 64 -1.15 -22.21 -21.14
C SER A 64 -2.27 -22.98 -21.86
N ASP A 65 -3.55 -22.77 -21.57
CA ASP A 65 -4.57 -23.70 -22.12
C ASP A 65 -6.00 -23.15 -22.27
N ARG A 66 -6.24 -21.86 -22.01
CA ARG A 66 -7.61 -21.33 -22.10
C ARG A 66 -7.93 -20.90 -23.51
N ASN A 67 -9.02 -21.44 -24.05
CA ASN A 67 -9.73 -20.80 -25.17
C ASN A 67 -10.08 -19.38 -24.74
N LEU A 68 -9.38 -18.39 -25.29
CA LEU A 68 -9.53 -16.97 -24.97
C LEU A 68 -10.96 -16.46 -25.25
N PHE A 69 -11.75 -17.22 -26.01
CA PHE A 69 -13.15 -16.94 -26.36
C PHE A 69 -14.18 -17.65 -25.47
N SER A 70 -13.73 -18.34 -24.42
CA SER A 70 -14.63 -18.95 -23.44
C SER A 70 -15.22 -17.91 -22.50
N SER A 71 -16.44 -18.18 -21.99
CA SER A 71 -17.03 -17.39 -20.91
C SER A 71 -16.12 -17.34 -19.67
N GLU A 72 -15.36 -18.40 -19.42
CA GLU A 72 -14.40 -18.45 -18.30
C GLU A 72 -13.21 -17.50 -18.49
N ALA A 73 -12.76 -17.27 -19.72
CA ALA A 73 -11.74 -16.28 -20.02
C ALA A 73 -12.28 -14.85 -19.85
N PHE A 74 -13.54 -14.63 -20.23
CA PHE A 74 -14.22 -13.37 -20.04
C PHE A 74 -14.40 -13.02 -18.55
N ASP A 75 -14.95 -13.94 -17.76
CA ASP A 75 -15.12 -13.78 -16.31
C ASP A 75 -13.79 -13.54 -15.59
N TRP A 76 -12.72 -14.18 -16.07
CA TRP A 76 -11.37 -13.98 -15.58
C TRP A 76 -10.87 -12.56 -15.88
N LEU A 77 -11.05 -12.08 -17.12
CA LEU A 77 -10.60 -10.77 -17.55
C LEU A 77 -11.31 -9.64 -16.78
N GLU A 78 -12.61 -9.80 -16.55
CA GLU A 78 -13.40 -8.89 -15.72
C GLU A 78 -12.86 -8.85 -14.28
N LYS A 79 -12.51 -10.01 -13.69
CA LYS A 79 -11.88 -10.07 -12.36
C LYS A 79 -10.54 -9.36 -12.33
N VAL A 80 -9.71 -9.52 -13.36
CA VAL A 80 -8.42 -8.83 -13.49
C VAL A 80 -8.62 -7.31 -13.54
N ILE A 81 -9.48 -6.82 -14.44
CA ILE A 81 -9.79 -5.40 -14.62
C ILE A 81 -10.30 -4.78 -13.31
N ASN A 82 -11.11 -5.52 -12.55
CA ASN A 82 -11.65 -5.05 -11.28
C ASN A 82 -10.68 -5.15 -10.09
N THR A 83 -9.64 -5.98 -10.19
CA THR A 83 -8.71 -6.24 -9.08
C THR A 83 -7.52 -5.30 -9.11
N ILE A 84 -6.97 -5.01 -10.30
CA ILE A 84 -5.78 -4.14 -10.43
C ILE A 84 -5.98 -2.76 -9.80
N PRO A 85 -7.10 -2.03 -9.99
CA PRO A 85 -7.32 -0.74 -9.34
C PRO A 85 -7.27 -0.82 -7.81
N LYS A 86 -7.73 -1.94 -7.24
CA LYS A 86 -7.70 -2.17 -5.79
C LYS A 86 -6.26 -2.37 -5.32
N ILE A 87 -5.47 -3.16 -6.05
CA ILE A 87 -4.03 -3.34 -5.77
C ILE A 87 -3.33 -1.98 -5.81
N THR A 88 -3.52 -1.21 -6.89
CA THR A 88 -2.93 0.12 -7.06
C THR A 88 -3.29 1.04 -5.90
N ALA A 89 -4.57 1.12 -5.52
CA ALA A 89 -5.02 1.92 -4.39
C ALA A 89 -4.38 1.47 -3.06
N THR A 90 -4.21 0.16 -2.84
CA THR A 90 -3.50 -0.36 -1.66
C THR A 90 -2.03 0.07 -1.63
N ILE A 91 -1.34 0.02 -2.78
CA ILE A 91 0.06 0.47 -2.90
C ILE A 91 0.18 1.97 -2.62
N GLU A 92 -0.72 2.79 -3.19
CA GLU A 92 -0.76 4.24 -2.98
C GLU A 92 -0.99 4.56 -1.51
N ASN A 93 -1.99 3.94 -0.86
CA ASN A 93 -2.24 4.12 0.57
C ASN A 93 -1.04 3.75 1.47
N HIS A 94 -0.31 2.68 1.14
CA HIS A 94 0.93 2.32 1.84
C HIS A 94 2.08 3.27 1.54
N THR A 95 2.05 3.97 0.42
CA THR A 95 3.04 4.98 0.06
C THR A 95 2.77 6.27 0.82
N ASP A 96 1.52 6.73 0.85
CA ASP A 96 1.13 7.97 1.52
C ASP A 96 1.33 7.90 3.04
N ARG A 97 1.01 6.76 3.66
CA ARG A 97 1.31 6.53 5.09
C ARG A 97 2.79 6.54 5.41
N ALA A 98 3.64 6.26 4.42
CA ALA A 98 5.09 6.24 4.58
C ALA A 98 5.74 7.61 4.32
N ILE A 99 4.96 8.62 3.94
CA ILE A 99 5.45 9.99 3.80
C ILE A 99 5.15 10.73 5.10
N ILE A 100 6.16 11.41 5.63
CA ILE A 100 6.01 12.32 6.76
C ILE A 100 5.95 13.74 6.18
N PRO A 101 4.77 14.38 6.05
CA PRO A 101 4.69 15.74 5.50
C PRO A 101 5.43 16.70 6.43
N GLU A 102 6.31 17.54 5.89
CA GLU A 102 7.23 18.38 6.68
C GLU A 102 6.49 19.29 7.69
N GLU A 103 5.35 19.85 7.24
CA GLU A 103 4.50 20.75 8.02
C GLU A 103 3.48 20.03 8.92
N ALA A 104 3.39 18.70 8.87
CA ALA A 104 2.44 17.97 9.70
C ALA A 104 2.81 18.10 11.19
N GLU A 105 1.92 18.73 11.96
CA GLU A 105 2.05 18.86 13.42
C GLU A 105 1.76 17.55 14.15
N LEU A 106 0.84 16.74 13.61
CA LEU A 106 0.41 15.47 14.19
C LEU A 106 0.87 14.30 13.32
N LEU A 107 1.56 13.34 13.96
CA LEU A 107 2.12 12.17 13.31
C LEU A 107 1.34 10.92 13.71
N THR A 108 0.93 10.14 12.73
CA THR A 108 0.31 8.82 12.89
C THR A 108 1.34 7.76 13.29
N VAL A 109 0.87 6.56 13.71
CA VAL A 109 1.76 5.43 14.06
C VAL A 109 2.80 5.11 12.97
N PRO A 110 2.43 4.97 11.67
CA PRO A 110 3.41 4.74 10.60
C PRO A 110 4.47 5.85 10.51
N GLN A 111 4.05 7.10 10.65
CA GLN A 111 4.95 8.25 10.55
C GLN A 111 5.90 8.33 11.75
N VAL A 112 5.43 8.03 12.97
CA VAL A 112 6.29 7.92 14.15
C VAL A 112 7.27 6.76 14.02
N ALA A 113 6.83 5.63 13.47
CA ALA A 113 7.69 4.49 13.20
C ALA A 113 8.86 4.87 12.29
N ILE A 114 8.58 5.58 11.21
CA ILE A 114 9.61 6.09 10.28
C ILE A 114 10.50 7.12 10.96
N LEU A 115 9.93 8.09 11.70
CA LEU A 115 10.67 9.12 12.40
C LEU A 115 11.69 8.53 13.39
N LEU A 116 11.32 7.45 14.07
CA LEU A 116 12.15 6.81 15.09
C LEU A 116 12.98 5.61 14.58
N GLY A 117 12.79 5.21 13.31
CA GLY A 117 13.45 4.03 12.73
C GLY A 117 12.96 2.70 13.33
N TRP A 118 11.70 2.61 13.75
CA TRP A 118 11.08 1.43 14.36
C TRP A 118 10.02 0.80 13.45
N GLY A 119 9.62 -0.44 13.77
CA GLY A 119 8.40 -1.03 13.19
C GLY A 119 7.13 -0.48 13.86
N GLU A 120 6.01 -0.42 13.14
CA GLU A 120 4.72 0.06 13.69
C GLU A 120 4.27 -0.71 14.94
N SER A 121 4.48 -2.04 14.95
CA SER A 121 4.17 -2.89 16.10
C SER A 121 4.99 -2.50 17.33
N VAL A 122 6.26 -2.13 17.14
CA VAL A 122 7.16 -1.66 18.18
C VAL A 122 6.67 -0.32 18.72
N VAL A 123 6.27 0.63 17.86
CA VAL A 123 5.69 1.91 18.30
C VAL A 123 4.46 1.66 19.19
N ARG A 124 3.53 0.82 18.76
CA ARG A 124 2.32 0.48 19.55
C ARG A 124 2.66 -0.23 20.86
N GLN A 125 3.67 -1.10 20.86
CA GLN A 125 4.15 -1.75 22.07
C GLN A 125 4.75 -0.72 23.05
N ARG A 126 5.64 0.15 22.58
CA ARG A 126 6.28 1.20 23.39
C ARG A 126 5.28 2.22 23.92
N ASP A 127 4.23 2.55 23.14
CA ASP A 127 3.11 3.36 23.60
C ASP A 127 2.37 2.70 24.77
N ARG A 128 2.05 1.41 24.66
CA ARG A 128 1.41 0.64 25.73
C ARG A 128 2.28 0.53 26.98
N GLU A 129 3.58 0.38 26.81
CA GLU A 129 4.57 0.34 27.91
C GLU A 129 4.82 1.72 28.53
N GLY A 130 4.25 2.80 27.99
CA GLY A 130 4.47 4.15 28.49
C GLY A 130 5.90 4.64 28.22
N LEU A 131 6.54 4.15 27.16
CA LEU A 131 7.88 4.57 26.72
C LEU A 131 7.84 5.63 25.62
N LEU A 132 6.66 6.11 25.25
CA LEU A 132 6.44 7.24 24.36
C LEU A 132 5.65 8.35 25.08
N PRO A 133 5.74 9.61 24.64
CA PRO A 133 4.86 10.68 25.11
C PRO A 133 3.38 10.30 25.00
N MET A 134 2.53 11.00 25.76
CA MET A 134 1.09 10.75 25.71
C MET A 134 0.56 11.04 24.29
N PRO A 135 -0.11 10.07 23.64
CA PRO A 135 -0.70 10.34 22.33
C PRO A 135 -1.98 11.16 22.41
N ILE A 136 -2.29 11.84 21.32
CA ILE A 136 -3.58 12.47 21.04
C ILE A 136 -4.47 11.45 20.33
N ARG A 137 -5.70 11.27 20.81
CA ARG A 137 -6.67 10.32 20.25
C ARG A 137 -7.84 11.06 19.61
N THR A 138 -8.00 10.92 18.30
CA THR A 138 -9.06 11.59 17.52
C THR A 138 -9.78 10.56 16.66
N GLY A 139 -11.08 10.35 16.89
CA GLY A 139 -11.92 9.49 16.04
C GLY A 139 -11.38 8.07 15.82
N GLY A 140 -10.76 7.46 16.83
CA GLY A 140 -10.15 6.12 16.73
C GLY A 140 -8.72 6.08 16.20
N THR A 141 -8.15 7.22 15.79
CA THR A 141 -6.74 7.33 15.38
C THR A 141 -5.88 7.82 16.55
N ILE A 142 -4.68 7.25 16.67
CA ILE A 142 -3.66 7.64 17.66
C ILE A 142 -2.57 8.43 16.94
N GLN A 143 -2.31 9.64 17.42
CA GLN A 143 -1.31 10.55 16.85
C GLN A 143 -0.42 11.15 17.93
N TRP A 144 0.75 11.65 17.54
CA TRP A 144 1.68 12.36 18.42
C TRP A 144 2.02 13.72 17.85
N SER A 145 2.19 14.71 18.71
CA SER A 145 2.76 15.98 18.28
C SER A 145 4.21 15.78 17.85
N ARG A 146 4.54 16.24 16.64
CA ARG A 146 5.92 16.25 16.11
C ARG A 146 6.86 17.00 17.04
N ASN A 147 6.42 18.18 17.52
CA ASN A 147 7.25 19.03 18.39
C ASN A 147 7.49 18.38 19.75
N GLU A 148 6.48 17.69 20.28
CA GLU A 148 6.63 16.94 21.52
C GLU A 148 7.60 15.76 21.36
N LEU A 149 7.49 15.00 20.27
CA LEU A 149 8.41 13.90 19.99
C LEU A 149 9.85 14.40 19.86
N LYS A 150 10.10 15.52 19.17
CA LYS A 150 11.43 16.13 19.09
C LYS A 150 11.96 16.49 20.48
N SER A 151 11.16 17.21 21.27
CA SER A 151 11.53 17.62 22.64
C SER A 151 11.80 16.42 23.55
N TRP A 152 11.05 15.33 23.35
CA TRP A 152 11.21 14.08 24.08
C TRP A 152 12.50 13.34 23.68
N ILE A 153 12.86 13.33 22.39
CA ILE A 153 14.14 12.81 21.89
C ILE A 153 15.31 13.61 22.49
N ASP A 154 15.20 14.94 22.48
CA ASP A 154 16.23 15.83 23.03
C ASP A 154 16.45 15.59 24.53
N ALA A 155 15.37 15.27 25.25
CA ALA A 155 15.42 14.88 26.67
C ALA A 155 15.92 13.44 26.92
N LYS A 156 16.45 12.76 25.88
CA LYS A 156 16.97 11.38 25.92
C LYS A 156 15.89 10.32 26.16
N CYS A 157 14.73 10.51 25.53
CA CYS A 157 13.66 9.51 25.48
C CYS A 157 13.18 8.99 26.85
N PRO A 158 12.87 9.88 27.82
CA PRO A 158 12.46 9.44 29.16
C PRO A 158 11.11 8.68 29.11
N PRO A 159 10.84 7.75 30.04
CA PRO A 159 9.52 7.14 30.16
C PRO A 159 8.43 8.19 30.35
N ARG A 160 7.22 7.93 29.84
CA ARG A 160 6.06 8.85 29.84
C ARG A 160 5.84 9.50 31.18
N GLN A 161 5.81 8.74 32.26
CA GLN A 161 5.57 9.28 33.60
C GLN A 161 6.60 10.37 33.96
N LYS A 162 7.88 10.14 33.67
CA LYS A 162 8.96 11.12 33.90
C LYS A 162 8.84 12.30 32.95
N TRP A 163 8.47 12.06 31.69
CA TRP A 163 8.25 13.09 30.70
C TRP A 163 7.13 14.06 31.10
N GLU A 164 5.96 13.54 31.47
CA GLU A 164 4.82 14.34 31.90
C GLU A 164 5.15 15.19 33.14
N LEU A 165 5.87 14.64 34.12
CA LEU A 165 6.33 15.40 35.29
C LEU A 165 7.28 16.55 34.90
N SER A 166 8.15 16.35 33.92
CA SER A 166 9.08 17.38 33.44
C SER A 166 8.39 18.55 32.72
N LYS A 167 7.21 18.32 32.15
CA LYS A 167 6.41 19.37 31.48
C LYS A 167 5.73 20.30 32.49
N ILE A 168 5.26 19.77 33.62
CA ILE A 168 4.60 20.57 34.68
C ILE A 168 5.55 21.63 35.24
N GLY A 169 6.83 21.30 35.44
CA GLY A 169 7.82 22.24 35.98
C GLY A 169 8.29 23.34 35.01
N LYS A 170 7.96 23.25 33.72
CA LYS A 170 8.34 24.24 32.68
C LYS A 170 7.21 25.20 32.33
N GLY A 171 6.00 25.02 32.87
CA GLY A 171 4.87 25.94 32.71
C GLY A 171 4.80 26.94 33.85
N ASN A 172 5.70 27.91 33.88
CA ASN A 172 5.63 29.14 34.68
C ASN A 172 6.34 30.27 33.91
#